data_AF-A0A349E6I6-F1
#
_entry.id   AF-A0A349E6I6-F1
#
_cell.length_a   1.000
_cell.length_b   1.000
_cell.length_c   1.000
_cell.angle_alpha   90.00
_cell.angle_beta   90.00
_cell.angle_gamma   90.00
#
_symmetry.space_group_name_H-M   'P 1'
#
loop_
_entity.id
_entity.type
_entity.pdbx_description
1 polymer ?
#
loop_
_entity_poly.entity_id
_entity_poly.type
_entity_poly.pdbx_seq_one_letter_code
_entity_poly.pdbx_strand_id
1 'polypeptide(L)'
;MYYNVELNTGGGSINVGDINGKVEADTSGGSISVSVVTGGDVNMETSGGSIDIEKVDGDVLADTSGESIDIGEVTGEVSGDT
;
A
#
# COMPACT_ATOMS: atom_id res chain seq x y z
N MET A 1 -19.90 -0.06 -3.83
CA MET A 1 -19.85 -0.81 -2.55
C MET A 1 -18.51 -0.50 -1.92
N TYR A 2 -18.46 -0.38 -0.59
CA TYR A 2 -17.27 0.05 0.16
C TYR A 2 -16.68 -1.15 0.90
N TYR A 3 -15.39 -1.41 0.75
CA TYR A 3 -14.72 -2.58 1.31
C TYR A 3 -13.37 -2.20 1.92
N ASN A 4 -13.15 -2.63 3.16
CA ASN A 4 -11.85 -2.53 3.80
C ASN A 4 -11.18 -3.89 3.71
N VAL A 5 -9.89 -3.91 3.36
CA VAL A 5 -9.09 -5.13 3.29
C VAL A 5 -7.85 -4.98 4.15
N GLU A 6 -7.55 -6.05 4.89
CA GLU A 6 -6.38 -6.20 5.75
C GLU A 6 -5.64 -7.46 5.31
N LEU A 7 -4.38 -7.34 4.90
CA LEU A 7 -3.61 -8.40 4.26
C LEU A 7 -2.26 -8.56 4.97
N ASN A 8 -1.97 -9.77 5.47
CA ASN A 8 -0.76 -10.06 6.21
C ASN A 8 -0.07 -11.32 5.67
N THR A 9 1.25 -11.28 5.49
CA THR A 9 2.04 -12.47 5.12
C THR A 9 3.47 -12.41 5.66
N GLY A 10 4.09 -13.57 5.92
CA GLY A 10 5.43 -13.63 6.50
C GLY A 10 6.59 -13.48 5.50
N GLY A 11 6.32 -13.25 4.21
CA GLY A 11 7.37 -13.16 3.19
C GLY A 11 6.90 -13.34 1.73
N GLY A 12 5.59 -13.53 1.51
CA GLY A 12 5.03 -13.45 0.17
C GLY A 12 4.78 -12.01 -0.26
N SER A 13 4.58 -11.79 -1.56
CA SER A 13 4.13 -10.50 -2.09
C SER A 13 2.62 -10.31 -1.88
N ILE A 14 2.21 -9.07 -1.66
CA ILE A 14 0.81 -8.67 -1.60
C ILE A 14 0.48 -7.86 -2.85
N ASN A 15 -0.63 -8.20 -3.51
CA ASN A 15 -1.12 -7.47 -4.68
C ASN A 15 -2.60 -7.14 -4.48
N VAL A 16 -2.93 -5.87 -4.48
CA VAL A 16 -4.30 -5.35 -4.36
C VAL A 16 -4.65 -4.64 -5.67
N GLY A 17 -5.66 -5.16 -6.37
CA GLY A 17 -6.23 -4.47 -7.53
C GLY A 17 -7.12 -3.30 -7.10
N ASP A 18 -7.97 -2.85 -8.02
CA ASP A 18 -8.85 -1.71 -7.75
C ASP A 18 -9.82 -1.99 -6.60
N ILE A 19 -9.89 -1.06 -5.65
CA ILE A 19 -10.79 -1.12 -4.50
C ILE A 19 -11.38 0.24 -4.17
N ASN A 20 -12.63 0.21 -3.71
CA ASN A 20 -13.28 1.36 -3.09
C ASN A 20 -13.40 1.09 -1.59
N GLY A 21 -12.52 1.69 -0.80
CA GLY A 21 -12.39 1.57 0.65
C GLY A 21 -10.93 1.53 1.09
N LYS A 22 -10.67 1.10 2.32
CA LYS A 22 -9.32 1.18 2.92
C LYS A 22 -8.48 -0.07 2.65
N VAL A 23 -7.16 0.12 2.56
CA VAL A 23 -6.18 -0.97 2.40
C VAL A 23 -5.15 -0.90 3.52
N GLU A 24 -5.00 -1.99 4.26
CA GLU A 24 -3.90 -2.24 5.18
C GLU A 24 -3.15 -3.50 4.70
N ALA A 25 -1.85 -3.38 4.44
CA ALA A 25 -1.05 -4.49 3.92
C ALA A 25 0.35 -4.56 4.55
N ASP A 26 0.70 -5.76 5.04
CA ASP A 26 1.94 -6.00 5.78
C ASP A 26 2.66 -7.27 5.30
N THR A 27 3.95 -7.17 5.01
CA THR A 27 4.79 -8.35 4.69
C THR A 27 6.22 -8.22 5.20
N SER A 28 6.80 -9.32 5.68
CA SER A 28 8.17 -9.28 6.22
C SER A 28 9.28 -9.31 5.16
N GLY A 29 8.96 -9.59 3.89
CA GLY A 29 10.02 -9.70 2.87
C GLY A 29 9.58 -9.73 1.42
N GLY A 30 8.27 -9.66 1.14
CA GLY A 30 7.77 -9.48 -0.23
C GLY A 30 7.58 -8.00 -0.55
N SER A 31 7.39 -7.70 -1.83
CA SER A 31 6.88 -6.39 -2.25
C SER A 31 5.37 -6.28 -2.04
N ILE A 32 4.89 -5.05 -1.89
CA ILE A 32 3.47 -4.72 -1.85
C ILE A 32 3.14 -3.86 -3.07
N SER A 33 2.11 -4.23 -3.81
CA SER A 33 1.60 -3.45 -4.95
C SER A 33 0.11 -3.18 -4.82
N VAL A 34 -0.29 -1.93 -5.01
CA VAL A 34 -1.67 -1.46 -5.00
C VAL A 34 -1.96 -0.66 -6.27
N SER A 35 -3.01 -1.03 -7.00
CA SER A 35 -3.46 -0.30 -8.21
C SER A 35 -4.23 0.97 -7.82
N VAL A 36 -5.56 0.96 -7.86
CA VAL A 36 -6.38 2.14 -7.57
C VAL A 36 -7.17 1.97 -6.27
N VAL A 37 -7.01 2.90 -5.35
CA VAL A 37 -7.82 3.00 -4.13
C VAL A 37 -8.69 4.24 -4.20
N THR A 38 -9.99 4.08 -3.94
CA THR A 38 -10.95 5.18 -3.89
C THR A 38 -11.71 5.21 -2.58
N GLY A 39 -12.02 6.40 -2.07
CA GLY A 39 -12.83 6.58 -0.86
C GLY A 39 -12.17 6.09 0.44
N GLY A 40 -10.86 5.84 0.44
CA GLY A 40 -10.18 5.28 1.59
C GLY A 40 -8.67 5.46 1.53
N ASP A 41 -8.08 5.31 2.70
CA ASP A 41 -6.65 5.49 2.94
C ASP A 41 -5.91 4.18 2.71
N VAL A 42 -4.60 4.29 2.47
CA VAL A 42 -3.70 3.17 2.27
C VAL A 42 -2.58 3.21 3.30
N ASN A 43 -2.41 2.11 4.02
CA ASN A 43 -1.29 1.89 4.93
C ASN A 43 -0.54 0.61 4.54
N MET A 44 0.77 0.71 4.31
CA MET A 44 1.58 -0.41 3.83
C MET A 44 2.94 -0.48 4.51
N GLU A 45 3.30 -1.67 4.97
CA GLU A 45 4.60 -1.93 5.59
C GLU A 45 5.29 -3.15 4.98
N THR A 46 6.55 -3.01 4.56
CA THR A 46 7.40 -4.17 4.24
C THR A 46 8.80 -4.06 4.78
N SER A 47 9.35 -5.16 5.33
CA SER A 47 10.72 -5.12 5.85
C SER A 47 11.80 -5.40 4.79
N GLY A 48 11.44 -5.83 3.58
CA GLY A 48 12.45 -6.28 2.61
C GLY A 48 12.14 -6.07 1.13
N GLY A 49 10.93 -5.65 0.77
CA GLY A 49 10.53 -5.42 -0.62
C GLY A 49 10.39 -3.94 -0.98
N SER A 50 9.88 -3.71 -2.18
CA SER A 50 9.37 -2.42 -2.64
C SER A 50 7.90 -2.23 -2.24
N ILE A 51 7.48 -0.97 -2.16
CA ILE A 51 6.06 -0.60 -2.12
C ILE A 51 5.75 0.20 -3.38
N ASP A 52 4.75 -0.25 -4.13
CA ASP A 52 4.33 0.35 -5.40
C ASP A 52 2.84 0.70 -5.35
N ILE A 53 2.52 1.98 -5.54
CA ILE A 53 1.14 2.52 -5.54
C ILE A 53 0.86 3.27 -6.83
N GLU A 54 -0.18 2.90 -7.57
CA GLU A 54 -0.56 3.63 -8.78
C GLU A 54 -1.40 4.88 -8.45
N LYS A 55 -2.50 4.73 -7.70
CA LYS A 55 -3.39 5.86 -7.37
C LYS A 55 -4.19 5.68 -6.08
N VAL A 56 -4.29 6.73 -5.27
CA VAL A 56 -5.10 6.77 -4.05
C VAL A 56 -5.91 8.06 -3.97
N ASP A 57 -7.23 7.92 -3.82
CA ASP A 57 -8.12 9.01 -3.43
C ASP A 57 -8.35 8.98 -1.90
N GLY A 58 -7.33 9.44 -1.16
CA GLY A 58 -7.19 9.33 0.29
C GLY A 58 -5.75 9.58 0.72
N ASP A 59 -5.46 9.31 1.99
CA ASP A 59 -4.10 9.44 2.55
C ASP A 59 -3.28 8.17 2.30
N VAL A 60 -1.95 8.33 2.22
CA VAL A 60 -0.99 7.23 2.06
C VAL A 60 0.07 7.27 3.16
N LEU A 61 0.18 6.16 3.88
CA LEU A 61 1.33 5.82 4.72
C LEU A 61 2.01 4.59 4.11
N ALA A 62 3.31 4.71 3.81
CA ALA A 62 4.11 3.63 3.27
C ALA A 62 5.45 3.57 3.98
N ASP A 63 5.81 2.41 4.53
CA ASP A 63 7.05 2.22 5.26
C ASP A 63 7.76 0.98 4.71
N THR A 64 9.01 1.14 4.28
CA THR A 64 9.87 -0.01 3.93
C THR A 64 11.22 0.08 4.61
N SER A 65 11.81 -1.06 4.97
CA SER A 65 13.25 -1.14 5.29
C SER A 65 14.07 -1.74 4.14
N GLY A 66 13.41 -1.96 3.00
CA GLY A 66 13.93 -2.68 1.84
C GLY A 66 14.42 -1.75 0.74
N GLU A 67 13.74 -1.79 -0.41
CA GLU A 67 14.26 -1.23 -1.67
C GLU A 67 13.80 0.21 -1.91
N SER A 68 12.54 0.40 -2.29
CA SER A 68 11.98 1.71 -2.65
C SER A 68 10.50 1.81 -2.29
N ILE A 69 10.04 3.04 -2.23
CA ILE A 69 8.62 3.40 -2.20
C ILE A 69 8.36 4.24 -3.45
N ASP A 70 7.50 3.73 -4.33
CA ASP A 70 7.08 4.39 -5.56
C ASP A 70 5.57 4.66 -5.48
N ILE A 71 5.21 5.94 -5.37
CA ILE A 71 3.83 6.40 -5.20
C ILE A 71 3.45 7.30 -6.38
N GLY A 72 2.38 6.93 -7.08
CA GLY A 72 1.79 7.68 -8.18
C GLY A 72 0.89 8.83 -7.72
N GLU A 73 -0.36 8.82 -8.17
CA GLU A 73 -1.30 9.92 -7.89
C GLU A 73 -1.92 9.79 -6.51
N VAL A 74 -1.81 10.82 -5.67
CA VAL A 74 -2.47 10.88 -4.36
C VAL A 74 -3.21 12.20 -4.20
N THR A 75 -4.46 12.14 -3.71
CA THR A 75 -5.28 13.34 -3.43
C THR A 75 -5.14 13.85 -2.00
N GLY A 76 -4.75 12.97 -1.06
CA GLY A 76 -4.49 13.27 0.34
C GLY A 76 -3.02 13.51 0.67
N GLU A 77 -2.67 13.32 1.94
CA GLU A 77 -1.30 13.41 2.43
C GLU A 77 -0.51 12.14 2.10
N VAL A 78 0.81 12.30 1.90
CA VAL A 78 1.74 11.19 1.67
C VAL A 78 2.83 11.24 2.73
N SER A 79 2.98 10.14 3.46
CA SER A 79 4.12 9.87 4.34
C SER A 79 4.81 8.59 3.87
N GLY A 80 6.09 8.70 3.55
CA GLY A 80 6.91 7.58 3.12
C GLY A 80 8.22 7.54 3.90
N ASP A 81 8.59 6.37 4.45
CA ASP A 81 9.89 6.15 5.11
C ASP A 81 10.61 4.93 4.50
N THR A 82 11.93 5.06 4.30
CA THR A 82 12.82 4.05 3.70
C THR A 82 14.07 3.87 4.55
#